data_AF-A0A9P7SGD5-F1
#
_entry.id   AF-A0A9P7SGD5-F1
#
_cell.length_a   1.000
_cell.length_b   1.000
_cell.length_c   1.000
_cell.angle_alpha   90.00
_cell.angle_beta   90.00
_cell.angle_gamma   90.00
#
_symmetry.space_group_name_H-M   'P 1'
#
loop_
_entity.id
_entity.type
_entity.pdbx_description
1 polymer ?
#
loop_
_entity_poly.entity_id
_entity_poly.type
_entity_poly.pdbx_seq_one_letter_code
_entity_poly.pdbx_strand_id
1 'polypeptide(L)'
;MHALSLLALLLPFVAADKHDQCDCMSWTQETGWIHNADLTHWVCHVHYMEVSYGSRFDKNTGRCVADGDWKISGQDWEDACKNEGHDGYLILDDQGDHRDLTSHTVGAAAGDCKY
;
A
#
# COMPACT_ATOMS: atom_id res chain seq x y z
N MET A 1 47.24 10.26 24.37
CA MET A 1 46.67 10.10 23.03
C MET A 1 45.23 9.64 23.21
N HIS A 2 44.27 10.55 23.02
CA HIS A 2 42.85 10.25 23.18
C HIS A 2 42.36 9.49 21.95
N ALA A 3 41.98 8.22 22.12
CA ALA A 3 41.28 7.46 21.10
C ALA A 3 39.85 8.01 21.01
N LEU A 4 39.62 8.92 20.06
CA LEU A 4 38.28 9.28 19.63
C LEU A 4 37.71 8.06 18.88
N SER A 5 36.98 7.22 19.59
CA SER A 5 36.20 6.13 19.02
C SER A 5 35.05 6.74 18.21
N LEU A 6 35.34 7.11 16.97
CA LEU A 6 34.39 7.57 15.93
C LEU A 6 33.56 6.39 15.41
N LEU A 7 33.06 5.55 16.31
CA LEU A 7 31.95 4.62 16.02
C LEU A 7 30.63 5.40 16.10
N ALA A 8 30.58 6.53 15.40
CA ALA A 8 29.34 7.22 15.15
C ALA A 8 28.56 6.37 14.14
N LEU A 9 27.64 5.59 14.68
CA LEU A 9 26.33 5.31 14.08
C LEU A 9 26.33 5.23 12.55
N LEU A 10 26.86 4.13 12.01
CA LEU A 10 26.35 3.61 10.75
C LEU A 10 24.92 3.11 11.01
N LEU A 11 23.98 4.03 11.26
CA LEU A 11 22.57 3.73 11.11
C LEU A 11 22.41 3.38 9.63
N PRO A 12 22.03 2.15 9.27
CA PRO A 12 21.57 1.91 7.92
C PRO A 12 20.33 2.79 7.77
N PHE A 13 20.48 3.92 7.08
CA PHE A 13 19.37 4.62 6.48
C PHE A 13 18.83 3.64 5.43
N VAL A 14 17.98 2.72 5.86
CA VAL A 14 17.03 2.07 4.98
C VAL A 14 16.16 3.22 4.52
N ALA A 15 16.56 3.86 3.43
CA ALA A 15 15.72 4.82 2.75
C ALA A 15 14.47 4.02 2.40
N ALA A 16 13.36 4.29 3.10
CA ALA A 16 12.07 3.75 2.73
C ALA A 16 11.90 4.09 1.26
N ASP A 17 11.68 3.07 0.43
CA ASP A 17 11.45 3.26 -0.99
C ASP A 17 10.12 4.00 -1.12
N LYS A 18 10.20 5.30 -1.45
CA LYS A 18 9.13 6.27 -1.31
C LYS A 18 8.54 6.57 -2.68
N HIS A 19 7.23 6.38 -2.80
CA HIS A 19 6.50 6.40 -4.07
C HIS A 19 5.34 7.40 -4.06
N ASP A 20 4.95 7.84 -5.25
CA ASP A 20 3.89 8.82 -5.47
C ASP A 20 2.55 8.13 -5.67
N GLN A 21 2.58 6.89 -6.14
CA GLN A 21 1.39 6.08 -6.35
C GLN A 21 1.71 4.60 -6.23
N CYS A 22 0.76 3.84 -5.71
CA CYS A 22 0.86 2.39 -5.60
C CYS A 22 -0.48 1.71 -5.93
N ASP A 23 -0.41 0.46 -6.35
CA ASP A 23 -1.53 -0.43 -6.52
C ASP A 23 -1.24 -1.83 -5.98
N CYS A 24 -2.30 -2.59 -5.70
CA CYS A 24 -2.21 -4.01 -5.39
C CYS A 24 -2.50 -4.82 -6.66
N MET A 25 -1.56 -5.69 -7.00
CA MET A 25 -1.75 -6.81 -7.90
C MET A 25 -2.27 -8.01 -7.10
N SER A 26 -3.14 -8.82 -7.70
CA SER A 26 -3.58 -10.08 -7.09
C SER A 26 -3.65 -11.22 -8.10
N TRP A 27 -3.49 -12.43 -7.61
CA TRP A 27 -3.58 -13.65 -8.39
C TRP A 27 -4.75 -14.53 -7.94
N THR A 28 -5.49 -15.06 -8.90
CA THR A 28 -6.40 -16.19 -8.70
C THR A 28 -6.14 -17.26 -9.76
N GLN A 29 -6.60 -18.49 -9.51
CA GLN A 29 -6.48 -19.58 -10.48
C GLN A 29 -7.22 -19.28 -11.79
N GLU A 30 -8.32 -18.51 -11.73
CA GLU A 30 -9.15 -18.20 -12.88
C GLU A 30 -8.59 -17.05 -13.73
N THR A 31 -8.07 -16.01 -13.09
CA THR A 31 -7.68 -14.76 -13.77
C THR A 31 -6.18 -14.59 -13.96
N GLY A 32 -5.34 -15.34 -13.23
CA GLY A 32 -3.92 -15.04 -13.13
C GLY A 32 -3.65 -13.72 -12.39
N TRP A 33 -2.45 -13.17 -12.58
CA TRP A 33 -2.07 -11.87 -12.00
C TRP A 33 -2.78 -10.73 -12.72
N ILE A 34 -3.55 -9.95 -11.96
CA ILE A 34 -4.26 -8.77 -12.43
C ILE A 34 -4.04 -7.61 -11.48
N HIS A 35 -4.20 -6.39 -12.00
CA HIS A 35 -4.43 -5.23 -11.17
C HIS A 35 -5.75 -5.39 -10.43
N ASN A 36 -5.73 -5.24 -9.10
CA ASN A 36 -6.89 -5.39 -8.25
C ASN A 36 -7.25 -4.06 -7.60
N ALA A 37 -8.11 -3.30 -8.29
CA ALA A 37 -8.53 -1.97 -7.86
C ALA A 37 -9.31 -2.01 -6.54
N ASP A 38 -10.09 -3.06 -6.26
CA ASP A 38 -10.87 -3.17 -5.02
C ASP A 38 -9.95 -3.39 -3.81
N LEU A 39 -8.98 -4.32 -3.92
CA LEU A 39 -7.96 -4.50 -2.89
C LEU A 39 -7.10 -3.23 -2.71
N THR A 40 -6.76 -2.56 -3.83
CA THR A 40 -6.04 -1.28 -3.80
C THR A 40 -6.82 -0.22 -3.04
N HIS A 41 -8.12 -0.11 -3.29
CA HIS A 41 -8.98 0.87 -2.65
C HIS A 41 -9.08 0.60 -1.15
N TRP A 42 -9.27 -0.66 -0.76
CA TRP A 42 -9.29 -1.07 0.64
C TRP A 42 -7.99 -0.73 1.36
N VAL A 43 -6.84 -1.15 0.82
CA VAL A 43 -5.52 -0.86 1.41
C VAL A 43 -5.28 0.64 1.53
N CYS A 44 -5.61 1.41 0.48
CA CYS A 44 -5.49 2.86 0.51
C CYS A 44 -6.33 3.46 1.64
N HIS A 45 -7.57 3.01 1.78
CA HIS A 45 -8.50 3.50 2.79
C HIS A 45 -8.03 3.23 4.22
N VAL A 46 -7.74 1.97 4.55
CA VAL A 46 -7.49 1.56 5.94
C VAL A 46 -6.08 1.90 6.44
N HIS A 47 -5.09 2.03 5.53
CA HIS A 47 -3.70 2.28 5.92
C HIS A 47 -3.20 3.69 5.59
N TYR A 48 -3.79 4.39 4.61
CA TYR A 48 -3.21 5.61 4.05
C TYR A 48 -4.16 6.81 3.91
N MET A 49 -5.47 6.66 4.18
CA MET A 49 -6.44 7.76 4.07
C MET A 49 -6.89 8.34 5.43
N GLU A 50 -6.58 7.71 6.57
CA GLU A 50 -6.91 8.33 7.85
C GLU A 50 -6.20 9.68 8.01
N VAL A 51 -6.93 10.63 8.59
CA VAL A 51 -6.83 12.12 8.71
C VAL A 51 -5.44 12.77 8.89
N SER A 52 -4.37 11.98 8.94
CA SER A 52 -2.96 12.40 9.05
C SER A 52 -2.07 11.95 7.87
N TYR A 53 -2.56 11.10 6.97
CA TYR A 53 -1.82 10.57 5.83
C TYR A 53 -2.33 11.21 4.52
N GLY A 54 -1.47 11.94 3.83
CA GLY A 54 -1.80 12.56 2.55
C GLY A 54 -1.80 11.53 1.44
N SER A 55 -2.86 10.75 1.31
CA SER A 55 -3.09 9.89 0.15
C SER A 55 -4.59 9.77 -0.13
N ARG A 56 -4.92 9.47 -1.39
CA ARG A 56 -6.30 9.28 -1.85
C ARG A 56 -6.35 8.17 -2.89
N PHE A 57 -7.48 7.48 -2.97
CA PHE A 57 -7.73 6.55 -4.07
C PHE A 57 -8.15 7.32 -5.35
N ASP A 58 -7.43 7.12 -6.45
CA ASP A 58 -7.79 7.64 -7.77
C ASP A 58 -8.53 6.57 -8.58
N LYS A 59 -9.86 6.72 -8.65
CA LYS A 59 -10.74 5.80 -9.37
C LYS A 59 -10.49 5.71 -10.88
N ASN A 60 -9.84 6.69 -11.50
CA ASN A 60 -9.57 6.64 -12.93
C ASN A 60 -8.42 5.67 -13.25
N THR A 61 -7.48 5.54 -12.32
CA THR A 61 -6.30 4.68 -12.47
C THR A 61 -6.37 3.42 -11.61
N GLY A 62 -7.27 3.38 -10.63
CA GLY A 62 -7.36 2.30 -9.65
C GLY A 62 -6.20 2.29 -8.65
N ARG A 63 -5.52 3.43 -8.46
CA ARG A 63 -4.29 3.55 -7.65
C ARG A 63 -4.54 4.35 -6.38
N CYS A 64 -3.75 4.08 -5.35
CA CYS A 64 -3.59 5.00 -4.23
C CYS A 64 -2.50 6.02 -4.58
N VAL A 65 -2.79 7.31 -4.45
CA VAL A 65 -1.92 8.40 -4.87
C VAL A 65 -1.64 9.29 -3.67
N ALA A 66 -0.36 9.56 -3.41
CA ALA A 66 0.05 10.48 -2.37
C ALA A 66 -0.33 11.94 -2.71
N ASP A 67 -0.61 12.73 -1.69
CA ASP A 67 -0.95 14.15 -1.76
C ASP A 67 0.20 15.02 -1.22
N GLY A 68 0.54 16.08 -1.95
CA GLY A 68 1.58 17.03 -1.54
C GLY A 68 2.96 16.39 -1.40
N ASP A 69 3.61 16.62 -0.26
CA ASP A 69 4.96 16.10 0.02
C ASP A 69 4.96 14.69 0.64
N TRP A 70 3.78 14.08 0.85
CA TRP A 70 3.68 12.72 1.34
C TRP A 70 4.17 11.71 0.31
N LYS A 71 4.65 10.56 0.79
CA LYS A 71 5.12 9.44 -0.03
C LYS A 71 4.69 8.13 0.59
N ILE A 72 4.32 7.17 -0.25
CA ILE A 72 3.95 5.82 0.15
C ILE A 72 5.22 4.98 0.25
N SER A 73 5.40 4.30 1.37
CA SER A 73 6.48 3.31 1.55
C SER A 73 6.13 2.06 0.75
N GLY A 74 6.93 1.71 -0.26
CA GLY A 74 6.65 0.59 -1.14
C GLY A 74 6.66 -0.77 -0.43
N GLN A 75 7.52 -0.91 0.60
CA GLN A 75 7.55 -2.12 1.42
C GLN A 75 6.29 -2.24 2.29
N ASP A 76 5.89 -1.16 2.95
CA ASP A 76 4.67 -1.18 3.78
C ASP A 76 3.44 -1.43 2.92
N TRP A 77 3.42 -0.89 1.69
CA TRP A 77 2.36 -1.13 0.72
C TRP A 77 2.31 -2.58 0.24
N GLU A 78 3.46 -3.16 -0.14
CA GLU A 78 3.62 -4.58 -0.49
C GLU A 78 3.09 -5.50 0.62
N ASP A 79 3.47 -5.20 1.87
CA ASP A 79 3.06 -5.99 3.04
C ASP A 79 1.56 -5.84 3.31
N ALA A 80 1.02 -4.62 3.19
CA ALA A 80 -0.42 -4.38 3.32
C ALA A 80 -1.23 -5.13 2.25
N CYS A 81 -0.83 -5.07 0.97
CA CYS A 81 -1.51 -5.82 -0.09
C CYS A 81 -1.53 -7.32 0.20
N LYS A 82 -0.42 -7.89 0.69
CA LYS A 82 -0.34 -9.32 1.04
C LYS A 82 -1.23 -9.68 2.22
N ASN A 83 -1.18 -8.88 3.29
CA ASN A 83 -1.93 -9.14 4.51
C ASN A 83 -3.43 -9.03 4.24
N GLU A 84 -3.89 -7.91 3.66
CA GLU A 84 -5.31 -7.69 3.38
C GLU A 84 -5.84 -8.65 2.29
N GLY A 85 -5.01 -9.02 1.31
CA GLY A 85 -5.37 -10.02 0.30
C GLY A 85 -5.54 -11.43 0.87
N HIS A 86 -4.80 -11.77 1.93
CA HIS A 86 -4.87 -13.06 2.60
C HIS A 86 -5.97 -13.10 3.69
N ASP A 87 -6.00 -12.10 4.57
CA ASP A 87 -6.92 -12.03 5.71
C ASP A 87 -8.34 -11.64 5.28
N GLY A 88 -8.42 -10.91 4.17
CA GLY A 88 -9.62 -10.58 3.45
C GLY A 88 -9.99 -9.11 3.54
N TYR A 89 -10.48 -8.55 2.44
CA TYR A 89 -10.81 -7.14 2.27
C TYR A 89 -12.28 -6.96 1.92
N LEU A 90 -12.83 -5.77 2.20
CA LEU A 90 -14.18 -5.38 1.81
C LEU A 90 -14.14 -4.49 0.58
N ILE A 91 -15.21 -4.53 -0.22
CA ILE A 91 -15.39 -3.63 -1.35
C ILE A 91 -15.96 -2.30 -0.83
N LEU A 92 -15.26 -1.21 -1.14
CA LEU A 92 -15.68 0.14 -0.80
C LEU A 92 -16.44 0.80 -1.96
N ASP A 93 -17.33 1.72 -1.64
CA ASP A 93 -17.95 2.63 -2.60
C ASP A 93 -17.09 3.90 -2.84
N ASP A 94 -17.57 4.79 -3.72
CA ASP A 94 -16.87 6.02 -4.08
C ASP A 94 -16.66 7.00 -2.90
N GLN A 95 -17.33 6.79 -1.77
CA GLN A 95 -17.19 7.59 -0.55
C GLN A 95 -16.21 6.95 0.44
N GLY A 96 -15.74 5.73 0.16
CA GLY A 96 -14.94 4.93 1.08
C GLY A 96 -15.79 4.17 2.10
N ASP A 97 -17.11 4.15 1.94
CA ASP A 97 -18.01 3.36 2.78
C ASP A 97 -18.10 1.91 2.27
N HIS A 98 -18.44 0.98 3.15
CA HIS A 98 -18.59 -0.42 2.77
C HIS A 98 -19.79 -0.59 1.82
N ARG A 99 -19.53 -1.09 0.60
CA ARG A 99 -20.60 -1.44 -0.34
C ARG A 99 -21.45 -2.60 0.20
N ASP A 100 -20.78 -3.58 0.79
CA ASP A 100 -21.36 -4.65 1.60
C ASP A 100 -20.32 -5.17 2.61
N LEU A 101 -20.72 -6.15 3.44
CA LEU A 101 -19.87 -6.72 4.50
C LEU A 101 -19.27 -8.08 4.15
N THR A 102 -19.24 -8.43 2.86
CA THR A 102 -18.63 -9.65 2.34
C THR A 102 -17.13 -9.45 2.26
N SER A 103 -16.39 -10.34 2.93
CA SER A 103 -14.93 -10.35 2.84
C SER A 103 -14.49 -11.17 1.63
N HIS A 104 -13.52 -10.64 0.90
CA HIS A 104 -12.93 -11.24 -0.29
C HIS A 104 -11.46 -11.57 -0.02
N THR A 105 -11.01 -12.75 -0.46
CA THR A 105 -9.59 -13.14 -0.38
C THR A 105 -9.05 -13.46 -1.77
N VAL A 106 -7.73 -13.44 -1.91
CA VAL A 106 -7.03 -13.78 -3.17
C VAL A 106 -5.98 -14.86 -2.92
N GLY A 107 -5.58 -15.57 -3.98
CA GLY A 107 -4.60 -16.65 -3.87
C GLY A 107 -3.17 -16.14 -3.61
N ALA A 108 -2.86 -14.95 -4.11
CA ALA A 108 -1.67 -14.18 -3.77
C ALA A 108 -1.90 -12.70 -4.05
N ALA A 109 -1.13 -11.83 -3.39
CA ALA A 109 -1.12 -10.40 -3.65
C ALA A 109 0.32 -9.84 -3.61
N ALA A 110 0.52 -8.72 -4.29
CA ALA A 110 1.74 -7.95 -4.31
C ALA A 110 1.42 -6.46 -4.54
N GLY A 111 2.23 -5.56 -4.00
CA GLY A 111 2.25 -4.15 -4.31
C GLY A 111 3.04 -3.86 -5.57
N ASP A 112 2.56 -2.90 -6.36
CA ASP A 112 3.29 -2.28 -7.46
C ASP A 112 3.28 -0.75 -7.23
N CYS A 113 4.46 -0.16 -7.06
CA CYS A 113 4.60 1.26 -6.75
C CYS A 113 5.42 2.00 -7.82
N LYS A 114 5.08 3.27 -8.04
CA LYS A 114 5.72 4.16 -9.01
C LYS A 114 6.07 5.51 -8.37
N TYR A 115 7.18 6.09 -8.82
CA TYR A 115 7.60 7.46 -8.51
C TYR A 115 6.84 8.51 -9.32
#